data_AF-A0A2A2EMI2-F1
#
_entry.id   AF-A0A2A2EMI2-F1
#
_cell.length_a   1.000
_cell.length_b   1.000
_cell.length_c   1.000
_cell.angle_alpha   90.00
_cell.angle_beta   90.00
_cell.angle_gamma   90.00
#
_symmetry.space_group_name_H-M   'P 1'
#
loop_
_entity.id
_entity.type
_entity.pdbx_description
1 polymer ?
#
loop_
_entity_poly.entity_id
_entity_poly.type
_entity_poly.pdbx_seq_one_letter_code
_entity_poly.pdbx_strand_id
1 'polypeptide(L)'
;MEAVMTRRSDTPHERLPIPETVAEEHQAVAVRQAAIGLFEGDRTAAERWLHKEAMGLGGKRPIDVMQADPQQVLDLIGRVEHGVYT
;
A
#
# COMPACT_ATOMS: atom_id res chain seq x y z
N MET A 1 -57.91 -8.21 -1.68
CA MET A 1 -57.71 -7.06 -0.78
C MET A 1 -56.65 -7.45 0.22
N GLU A 2 -55.54 -6.71 0.15
CA GLU A 2 -54.44 -6.55 1.11
C GLU A 2 -53.57 -7.76 1.44
N ALA A 3 -52.26 -7.55 1.22
CA ALA A 3 -51.21 -8.51 1.31
C ALA A 3 -50.21 -8.12 2.41
N VAL A 4 -49.44 -9.12 2.81
CA VAL A 4 -48.09 -9.04 3.38
C VAL A 4 -47.99 -8.81 4.91
N MET A 5 -48.01 -9.94 5.62
CA MET A 5 -46.82 -10.48 6.28
C MET A 5 -45.89 -9.43 6.93
N THR A 6 -46.20 -9.04 8.17
CA THR A 6 -45.25 -8.35 9.04
C THR A 6 -44.15 -9.33 9.45
N ARG A 7 -43.13 -9.48 8.58
CA ARG A 7 -41.86 -10.11 8.94
C ARG A 7 -41.18 -9.20 9.96
N ARG A 8 -41.01 -9.71 11.17
CA ARG A 8 -40.24 -9.11 12.25
C ARG A 8 -38.87 -8.67 11.72
N SER A 9 -38.50 -7.44 12.08
CA SER A 9 -37.21 -6.80 11.82
C SER A 9 -36.06 -7.74 12.19
N ASP A 10 -35.42 -8.31 11.19
CA ASP A 10 -34.11 -8.94 11.30
C ASP A 10 -33.36 -8.58 10.01
N THR A 11 -32.73 -7.42 10.03
CA THR A 11 -31.77 -7.02 9.00
C THR A 11 -30.41 -6.89 9.67
N PRO A 12 -29.59 -7.95 9.72
CA PRO A 12 -28.19 -7.84 10.04
C PRO A 12 -27.46 -7.41 8.76
N HIS A 13 -27.64 -6.16 8.32
CA HIS A 13 -27.07 -5.73 7.05
C HIS A 13 -26.67 -4.27 7.06
N GLU A 14 -25.63 -3.93 7.83
CA GLU A 14 -24.69 -2.86 7.45
C GLU A 14 -23.40 -2.93 8.30
N ARG A 15 -22.83 -4.13 8.50
CA ARG A 15 -21.38 -4.16 8.75
C ARG A 15 -20.75 -3.90 7.40
N LEU A 16 -20.56 -2.62 7.09
CA LEU A 16 -19.71 -2.17 6.00
C LEU A 16 -18.44 -3.05 6.03
N PRO A 17 -18.00 -3.64 4.91
CA PRO A 17 -16.69 -4.25 4.89
C PRO A 17 -15.71 -3.15 5.30
N ILE A 18 -15.07 -3.29 6.48
CA ILE A 18 -13.89 -2.49 6.82
C ILE A 18 -12.87 -2.86 5.76
N PRO A 19 -12.66 -1.99 4.77
CA PRO A 19 -12.27 -2.51 3.48
C PRO A 19 -10.76 -2.71 3.51
N GLU A 20 -10.32 -3.88 3.07
CA GLU A 20 -8.91 -4.15 2.77
C GLU A 20 -8.29 -3.00 1.94
N THR A 21 -9.11 -2.30 1.15
CA THR A 21 -8.74 -1.14 0.32
C THR A 21 -8.22 0.09 1.07
N VAL A 22 -8.68 0.40 2.30
CA VAL A 22 -8.06 1.52 3.06
C VAL A 22 -6.70 1.13 3.59
N ALA A 23 -6.49 -0.16 3.91
CA ALA A 23 -5.19 -0.64 4.35
C ALA A 23 -4.19 -0.62 3.18
N GLU A 24 -4.59 -1.06 1.98
CA GLU A 24 -3.77 -1.00 0.77
C GLU A 24 -3.36 0.45 0.43
N GLU A 25 -4.30 1.39 0.51
CA GLU A 25 -4.03 2.82 0.27
C GLU A 25 -3.09 3.40 1.34
N HIS A 26 -3.29 3.07 2.62
CA HIS A 26 -2.40 3.49 3.70
C HIS A 26 -0.97 2.96 3.53
N GLN A 27 -0.81 1.72 3.05
CA GLN A 27 0.51 1.13 2.81
C GLN A 27 1.22 1.80 1.62
N ALA A 28 0.51 2.08 0.52
CA ALA A 28 1.08 2.81 -0.61
C ALA A 28 1.55 4.23 -0.21
N VAL A 29 0.78 4.92 0.65
CA VAL A 29 1.18 6.20 1.22
C VAL A 29 2.44 6.05 2.10
N ALA A 30 2.51 5.02 2.95
CA ALA A 30 3.67 4.77 3.80
C ALA A 30 4.95 4.52 2.99
N VAL A 31 4.88 3.69 1.94
CA VAL A 31 6.02 3.44 1.03
C VAL A 31 6.49 4.74 0.37
N ARG A 32 5.55 5.58 -0.08
CA ARG A 32 5.91 6.87 -0.70
C ARG A 32 6.58 7.82 0.30
N GLN A 33 6.10 7.90 1.54
CA GLN A 33 6.75 8.70 2.57
C GLN A 33 8.14 8.17 2.93
N ALA A 34 8.30 6.85 3.04
CA ALA A 34 9.59 6.22 3.29
C ALA A 34 10.58 6.51 2.15
N ALA A 35 10.12 6.42 0.90
CA ALA A 35 10.95 6.77 -0.26
C ALA A 35 11.35 8.25 -0.23
N ILE A 36 10.44 9.17 0.14
CA ILE A 36 10.79 10.59 0.32
C ILE A 36 11.85 10.77 1.42
N GLY A 37 11.72 10.04 2.53
CA GLY A 37 12.70 10.03 3.62
C GLY A 37 14.09 9.58 3.18
N LEU A 38 14.16 8.51 2.38
CA LEU A 38 15.40 7.98 1.80
C LEU A 38 16.16 9.03 0.97
N PHE A 39 15.45 9.94 0.32
CA PHE A 39 16.02 11.04 -0.48
C PHE A 39 16.01 12.38 0.27
N GLU A 40 16.06 12.37 1.61
CA GLU A 40 16.16 13.55 2.46
C GLU A 40 15.05 14.60 2.22
N GLY A 41 13.86 14.14 1.83
CA GLY A 41 12.72 15.00 1.51
C GLY A 41 12.57 15.35 0.02
N ASP A 42 13.50 14.97 -0.86
CA ASP A 42 13.38 15.20 -2.30
C ASP A 42 12.33 14.27 -2.92
N ARG A 43 11.11 14.81 -3.05
CA ARG A 43 9.97 14.13 -3.68
C ARG A 43 10.23 13.76 -5.13
N THR A 44 11.00 14.57 -5.88
CA THR A 44 11.26 14.31 -7.30
C THR A 44 12.23 13.13 -7.44
N ALA A 45 13.27 13.09 -6.60
CA ALA A 45 14.20 11.97 -6.56
C ALA A 45 13.50 10.67 -6.12
N ALA A 46 12.66 10.75 -5.08
CA ALA A 46 11.84 9.63 -4.63
C ALA A 46 10.92 9.09 -5.73
N GLU A 47 10.22 9.98 -6.44
CA GLU A 47 9.33 9.56 -7.53
C GLU A 47 10.08 8.89 -8.67
N ARG A 48 11.24 9.44 -9.05
CA ARG A 48 12.11 8.83 -10.07
C ARG A 48 12.60 7.46 -9.63
N TRP A 49 12.96 7.30 -8.37
CA TRP A 49 13.40 6.01 -7.83
C TRP A 49 12.27 4.99 -7.84
N LEU A 50 11.05 5.38 -7.44
CA LEU A 50 9.89 4.50 -7.46
C LEU A 50 9.54 3.98 -8.88
N HIS A 51 9.85 4.76 -9.91
CA HIS A 51 9.62 4.41 -11.31
C HIS A 51 10.82 3.74 -12.00
N LYS A 52 11.96 3.62 -11.32
CA LYS A 52 13.17 2.99 -11.85
C LYS A 52 13.29 1.56 -11.34
N GLU A 53 13.84 0.68 -12.17
CA GLU A 53 14.15 -0.69 -11.75
C GLU A 53 15.14 -0.68 -10.58
N ALA A 54 14.78 -1.39 -9.51
CA ALA A 54 15.62 -1.56 -8.34
C ALA A 54 16.19 -2.99 -8.33
N MET A 55 17.53 -3.11 -8.39
CA MET A 55 18.20 -4.41 -8.34
C MET A 55 17.85 -5.21 -7.08
N GLY A 56 17.66 -4.53 -5.95
CA GLY A 56 17.23 -5.14 -4.69
C GLY A 56 15.80 -5.69 -4.68
N LEU A 57 15.02 -5.45 -5.74
CA LEU A 57 13.69 -6.03 -6.03
C LEU A 57 13.73 -6.98 -7.23
N GLY A 58 14.90 -7.49 -7.60
CA GLY A 58 15.07 -8.35 -8.77
C GLY A 58 14.87 -7.63 -10.10
N GLY A 59 15.20 -6.33 -10.16
CA GLY A 59 15.04 -5.51 -11.37
C GLY A 59 13.62 -5.00 -11.60
N LYS A 60 12.71 -5.15 -10.63
CA LYS A 60 11.36 -4.60 -10.71
C LYS A 60 11.33 -3.14 -10.26
N ARG A 61 10.33 -2.38 -10.74
CA ARG A 61 10.07 -1.01 -10.27
C ARG A 61 9.40 -1.07 -8.90
N PRO A 62 9.85 -0.29 -7.90
CA PRO A 62 9.20 -0.23 -6.59
C PRO A 62 7.71 0.08 -6.66
N ILE A 63 7.27 0.90 -7.62
CA ILE A 63 5.85 1.22 -7.80
C ILE A 63 5.00 0.02 -8.22
N ASP A 64 5.56 -0.94 -8.96
CA ASP A 64 4.83 -2.17 -9.32
C ASP A 64 4.83 -3.15 -8.14
N VAL A 65 5.96 -3.22 -7.42
CA VAL A 65 6.09 -4.12 -6.27
C VAL A 65 5.20 -3.67 -5.12
N MET A 66 5.09 -2.38 -4.83
CA MET A 66 4.27 -1.90 -3.71
C MET A 66 2.77 -2.19 -3.88
N GLN A 67 2.29 -2.42 -5.11
CA GLN A 67 0.90 -2.77 -5.39
C GLN A 67 0.60 -4.23 -5.01
N ALA A 68 1.61 -5.10 -5.07
CA ALA A 68 1.47 -6.51 -4.74
C ALA A 68 1.99 -6.83 -3.32
N ASP A 69 3.06 -6.16 -2.90
CA ASP A 69 3.79 -6.38 -1.65
C ASP A 69 4.51 -5.08 -1.22
N PRO A 70 3.82 -4.17 -0.51
CA PRO A 70 4.41 -2.93 -0.03
C PRO A 70 5.52 -3.16 1.01
N GLN A 71 5.45 -4.23 1.78
CA GLN A 71 6.44 -4.55 2.81
C GLN A 71 7.81 -4.81 2.18
N GLN A 72 7.87 -5.51 1.05
CA GLN A 72 9.11 -5.75 0.32
C GLN A 72 9.83 -4.47 -0.12
N VAL A 73 9.06 -3.43 -0.47
CA VAL A 73 9.63 -2.13 -0.82
C VAL A 73 10.14 -1.40 0.41
N LEU A 74 9.42 -1.44 1.53
CA LEU A 74 9.87 -0.90 2.82
C LEU A 74 11.16 -1.58 3.29
N ASP A 75 11.25 -2.90 3.17
CA ASP A 75 12.45 -3.67 3.54
C ASP A 75 13.65 -3.30 2.66
N LEU A 76 13.42 -3.05 1.36
CA LEU A 76 14.48 -2.49 0.50
C LEU A 76 14.91 -1.11 0.98
N ILE A 77 13.97 -0.20 1.26
CA ILE A 77 14.30 1.15 1.74
C ILE A 77 15.14 1.06 3.02
N GLY A 78 14.73 0.26 4.00
CA GLY A 78 15.49 0.04 5.22
C GLY A 78 16.89 -0.50 4.96
N ARG A 79 17.07 -1.45 4.02
CA ARG A 79 18.39 -1.94 3.63
C ARG A 79 19.27 -0.84 3.01
N VAL A 80 18.71 0.02 2.16
CA VAL A 80 19.45 1.13 1.54
C VAL A 80 19.86 2.17 2.58
N GLU A 81 18.97 2.53 3.52
CA GLU A 81 19.26 3.48 4.61
C GLU A 81 20.37 2.98 5.54
N HIS A 82 20.39 1.67 5.82
CA HIS A 82 21.41 1.05 6.67
C HIS A 82 22.68 0.64 5.89
N GLY A 83 22.73 0.87 4.57
CA GLY A 83 23.88 0.52 3.73
C GLY A 83 24.12 -0.98 3.53
N VAL A 84 23.11 -1.82 3.75
CA VAL A 84 23.21 -3.28 3.66
C VAL A 84 22.98 -3.72 2.22
N TYR A 85 24.08 -3.98 1.50
CA TYR A 85 24.07 -4.67 0.21
C TYR A 85 24.31 -6.17 0.47
N THR A 86 23.27 -7.00 0.39
CA THR A 86 23.37 -8.47 0.35
C THR A 86 22.67 -9.01 -0.87
#